data_AF-A0A183D426-F1
#
_entry.id   AF-A0A183D426-F1
#
_cell.length_a   1.000
_cell.length_b   1.000
_cell.length_c   1.000
_cell.angle_alpha   90.00
_cell.angle_beta   90.00
_cell.angle_gamma   90.00
#
_symmetry.space_group_name_H-M   'P 1'
#
loop_
_entity.id
_entity.type
_entity.pdbx_description
1 polymer ?
#
loop_
_entity_poly.entity_id
_entity_poly.type
_entity_poly.pdbx_seq_one_letter_code
_entity_poly.pdbx_strand_id
1 'polypeptide(L)'
;LKTGDVVWAPYRRFPEWPALVRCVYPKKVTFTFLPISEDPNAKSSVFNCPPHKLRLLTGSEPLPAGAKKDMRDAYKAALEILKKNGLLREERQLSEELPLLKASEINKQSVLGELFEKTKK
;
A
#
# COMPACT_ATOMS: atom_id res chain seq x y z
N LEU A 1 -9.75 -10.90 -11.05
CA LEU A 1 -9.02 -10.56 -9.80
C LEU A 1 -7.53 -10.61 -10.10
N LYS A 2 -6.80 -9.59 -9.67
CA LYS A 2 -5.33 -9.50 -9.78
C LYS A 2 -4.72 -9.24 -8.41
N THR A 3 -3.42 -9.48 -8.28
CA THR A 3 -2.66 -9.13 -7.07
C THR A 3 -2.73 -7.63 -6.79
N GLY A 4 -3.05 -7.28 -5.55
CA GLY A 4 -3.26 -5.91 -5.12
C GLY A 4 -4.71 -5.42 -5.22
N ASP A 5 -5.63 -6.21 -5.82
CA ASP A 5 -7.05 -5.89 -5.73
C ASP A 5 -7.55 -6.03 -4.30
N VAL A 6 -8.52 -5.20 -3.94
CA VAL A 6 -9.26 -5.31 -2.68
C VAL A 6 -10.58 -6.01 -2.97
N VAL A 7 -10.91 -7.02 -2.16
CA VAL A 7 -12.10 -7.85 -2.32
C VAL A 7 -12.86 -8.00 -1.02
N TRP A 8 -14.17 -8.17 -1.11
CA TRP A 8 -15.01 -8.74 -0.07
C TRP A 8 -14.80 -10.25 -0.07
N ALA A 9 -14.28 -10.75 1.04
CA ALA A 9 -14.07 -12.17 1.26
C ALA A 9 -15.02 -12.70 2.34
N PRO A 10 -15.55 -13.92 2.18
CA PRO A 10 -16.45 -14.52 3.16
C PRO A 10 -15.69 -14.77 4.47
N TYR A 11 -16.19 -14.20 5.56
CA TYR A 11 -15.64 -14.38 6.90
C TYR A 11 -16.61 -15.21 7.74
N ARG A 12 -16.22 -16.45 8.05
CA ARG A 12 -16.87 -17.49 8.87
C ARG A 12 -18.41 -17.61 8.80
N ARG A 13 -19.18 -16.59 9.20
CA ARG A 13 -20.65 -16.64 9.40
C ARG A 13 -21.42 -15.41 8.89
N PHE A 14 -20.84 -14.57 8.03
CA PHE A 14 -21.31 -13.22 7.68
C PHE A 14 -21.07 -12.18 8.80
N PRO A 15 -20.79 -10.91 8.45
CA PRO A 15 -20.76 -10.33 7.10
C PRO A 15 -19.44 -10.59 6.35
N GLU A 16 -19.42 -10.33 5.05
CA GLU A 16 -18.20 -10.29 4.24
C GLU A 16 -17.21 -9.27 4.82
N TRP A 17 -15.92 -9.53 4.67
CA TRP A 17 -14.87 -8.67 5.21
C TRP A 17 -13.90 -8.21 4.13
N PRO A 18 -13.45 -6.94 4.13
CA PRO A 18 -12.52 -6.46 3.12
C PRO A 18 -11.15 -7.11 3.30
N ALA A 19 -10.58 -7.57 2.19
CA ALA A 19 -9.32 -8.29 2.15
C ALA A 19 -8.49 -7.85 0.94
N LEU A 20 -7.17 -7.86 1.11
CA LEU A 20 -6.21 -7.59 0.04
C LEU A 20 -5.78 -8.88 -0.63
N VAL A 21 -5.93 -8.95 -1.95
CA VAL A 21 -5.46 -10.08 -2.75
C VAL A 21 -3.93 -10.06 -2.81
N ARG A 22 -3.31 -11.12 -2.32
CA ARG A 22 -1.85 -11.32 -2.36
C ARG A 22 -1.43 -12.06 -3.63
N CYS A 23 -2.03 -13.21 -3.91
CA CYS A 23 -1.72 -14.00 -5.10
C CYS A 23 -3.00 -14.59 -5.71
N VAL A 24 -3.01 -14.71 -7.02
CA VAL A 24 -4.11 -15.31 -7.79
C VAL A 24 -3.58 -16.55 -8.48
N TYR A 25 -4.14 -17.71 -8.12
CA TYR A 25 -3.89 -18.98 -8.79
C TYR A 25 -5.13 -19.37 -9.61
N PRO A 26 -5.01 -20.27 -10.60
CA PRO A 26 -6.13 -20.67 -11.44
C PRO A 26 -7.34 -21.23 -10.65
N LYS A 27 -7.09 -21.93 -9.53
CA LYS A 27 -8.13 -22.59 -8.73
C LYS A 27 -8.44 -21.91 -7.39
N LYS A 28 -7.57 -21.01 -6.93
CA LYS A 28 -7.68 -20.39 -5.60
C LYS A 28 -7.05 -19.00 -5.61
N VAL A 29 -7.54 -18.14 -4.76
CA VAL A 29 -6.97 -16.81 -4.53
C VAL A 29 -6.53 -16.75 -3.08
N THR A 30 -5.33 -16.26 -2.82
CA THR A 30 -4.83 -16.00 -1.47
C THR A 30 -4.94 -14.53 -1.14
N PHE A 31 -5.45 -14.23 0.04
CA PHE A 31 -5.71 -12.85 0.49
C PHE A 31 -5.45 -12.71 1.99
N THR A 32 -5.30 -11.46 2.43
CA THR A 32 -5.14 -11.09 3.83
C THR A 32 -6.29 -10.18 4.23
N PHE A 33 -6.98 -10.48 5.33
CA PHE A 33 -8.03 -9.60 5.84
C PHE A 33 -7.44 -8.28 6.34
N LEU A 34 -8.20 -7.20 6.16
CA LEU A 34 -7.84 -5.88 6.67
C LEU A 34 -8.36 -5.69 8.11
N PRO A 35 -7.75 -4.79 8.92
CA PRO A 35 -6.52 -4.06 8.63
C PRO A 35 -5.29 -4.97 8.62
N ILE A 36 -4.33 -4.64 7.74
CA ILE A 36 -3.03 -5.32 7.70
C ILE A 36 -2.12 -4.56 8.65
N SER A 37 -1.55 -5.23 9.65
CA SER A 37 -0.50 -4.62 10.47
C SER A 37 0.65 -4.18 9.58
N GLU A 38 1.08 -2.92 9.74
CA GLU A 38 2.25 -2.36 9.06
C GLU A 38 3.57 -2.89 9.68
N ASP A 39 3.48 -3.60 10.81
CA ASP A 39 4.62 -4.22 11.46
C ASP A 39 5.23 -5.33 10.58
N PRO A 40 6.51 -5.24 10.20
CA PRO A 40 7.18 -6.26 9.39
C PRO A 40 7.30 -7.62 10.11
N ASN A 41 7.18 -7.64 11.44
CA ASN A 41 7.16 -8.85 12.26
C ASN A 41 5.76 -9.41 12.52
N ALA A 42 4.69 -8.69 12.17
CA ALA A 42 3.34 -9.21 12.32
C ALA A 42 3.08 -10.26 11.24
N LYS A 43 2.82 -11.50 11.68
CA LYS A 43 2.42 -12.59 10.78
C LYS A 43 1.07 -12.22 10.15
N SER A 44 1.11 -11.71 8.93
CA SER A 44 -0.08 -11.52 8.10
C SER A 44 -0.75 -12.88 7.91
N SER A 45 -1.94 -13.05 8.49
CA SER A 45 -2.68 -14.29 8.34
C SER A 45 -3.18 -14.40 6.89
N VAL A 46 -2.61 -15.34 6.13
CA VAL A 46 -2.93 -15.56 4.73
C VAL A 46 -4.04 -16.60 4.62
N PHE A 47 -5.15 -16.20 4.02
CA PHE A 47 -6.31 -17.06 3.78
C PHE A 47 -6.40 -17.39 2.30
N ASN A 48 -7.15 -18.46 1.98
CA ASN A 48 -7.41 -18.85 0.61
C ASN A 48 -8.90 -19.13 0.39
N CYS A 49 -9.39 -18.79 -0.80
CA CYS A 49 -10.77 -19.05 -1.20
C CYS A 49 -10.84 -19.23 -2.72
N PRO A 50 -11.80 -20.00 -3.26
CA PRO A 50 -12.07 -20.01 -4.68
C PRO A 50 -12.42 -18.61 -5.21
N PRO A 51 -11.98 -18.23 -6.42
CA PRO A 51 -12.19 -16.90 -6.97
C PRO A 51 -13.67 -16.52 -7.12
N HIS A 52 -14.56 -17.50 -7.35
CA HIS A 52 -16.00 -17.27 -7.51
C HIS A 52 -16.72 -16.86 -6.21
N LYS A 53 -16.09 -17.05 -5.04
CA LYS A 53 -16.62 -16.64 -3.74
C LYS A 53 -16.13 -15.26 -3.30
N LEU A 54 -15.26 -14.64 -4.09
CA LEU A 54 -14.70 -13.32 -3.80
C LEU A 54 -15.38 -12.27 -4.65
N ARG A 55 -15.72 -11.15 -4.03
CA ARG A 55 -16.40 -10.05 -4.70
C ARG A 55 -15.50 -8.82 -4.70
N LEU A 56 -15.31 -8.19 -5.86
CA LEU A 56 -14.40 -7.04 -5.96
C LEU A 56 -14.97 -5.83 -5.19
N LEU A 57 -14.11 -5.15 -4.44
CA LEU A 57 -14.47 -3.92 -3.70
C LEU A 57 -14.07 -2.72 -4.56
N THR A 58 -15.06 -1.95 -5.01
CA THR A 58 -14.87 -0.76 -5.87
C THR A 58 -14.90 0.56 -5.10
N GLY A 59 -15.28 0.53 -3.82
CA GLY A 59 -15.36 1.71 -2.94
C GLY A 59 -16.66 2.51 -3.05
N SER A 60 -17.55 2.17 -3.98
CA SER A 60 -18.90 2.75 -4.11
C SER A 60 -19.95 2.04 -3.26
N GLU A 61 -19.57 0.95 -2.60
CA GLU A 61 -20.48 0.10 -1.84
C GLU A 61 -20.76 0.69 -0.44
N PRO A 62 -22.03 0.75 0.00
CA PRO A 62 -22.34 1.17 1.35
C PRO A 62 -21.90 0.11 2.37
N LEU A 63 -21.34 0.56 3.50
CA LEU A 63 -21.10 -0.31 4.65
C LEU A 63 -22.43 -0.91 5.16
N PRO A 64 -22.46 -2.17 5.60
CA PRO A 64 -23.68 -2.78 6.11
C PRO A 64 -24.23 -2.01 7.33
N ALA A 65 -25.55 -1.86 7.39
CA ALA A 65 -26.23 -1.18 8.51
C ALA A 65 -25.93 -1.94 9.82
N GLY A 66 -25.17 -1.32 10.72
CA GLY A 66 -24.66 -1.97 11.94
C GLY A 66 -23.18 -2.37 11.89
N ALA A 67 -22.41 -1.91 10.89
CA ALA A 67 -20.97 -2.13 10.84
C ALA A 67 -20.28 -1.68 12.14
N LYS A 68 -19.63 -2.66 12.81
CA LYS A 68 -18.80 -2.46 14.00
C LYS A 68 -17.59 -1.59 13.69
N LYS A 69 -16.99 -1.00 14.73
CA LYS A 69 -15.80 -0.13 14.58
C LYS A 69 -14.67 -0.83 13.79
N ASP A 70 -14.43 -2.11 14.06
CA ASP A 70 -13.42 -2.91 13.36
C ASP A 70 -13.68 -3.02 11.85
N MET A 71 -14.94 -3.16 11.45
CA MET A 71 -15.31 -3.25 10.03
C MET A 71 -15.15 -1.91 9.33
N ARG A 72 -15.47 -0.80 10.02
CA ARG A 72 -15.26 0.55 9.49
C ARG A 72 -13.79 0.83 9.28
N ASP A 73 -12.95 0.43 10.23
CA ASP A 73 -11.50 0.58 10.15
C ASP A 73 -10.91 -0.26 9.01
N ALA A 74 -11.30 -1.53 8.92
CA ALA A 74 -10.90 -2.41 7.83
C ALA A 74 -11.32 -1.87 6.46
N TYR A 75 -12.54 -1.31 6.35
CA TYR A 75 -13.02 -0.68 5.11
C TYR A 75 -12.27 0.61 4.78
N LYS A 76 -11.95 1.43 5.78
CA LYS A 76 -11.13 2.64 5.58
C LYS A 76 -9.75 2.27 5.04
N ALA A 77 -9.08 1.29 5.65
CA ALA A 77 -7.80 0.77 5.16
C ALA A 77 -7.91 0.23 3.72
N ALA A 78 -9.04 -0.43 3.41
CA ALA A 78 -9.34 -0.91 2.06
C ALA A 78 -9.41 0.23 1.03
N LEU A 79 -10.10 1.32 1.37
CA LEU A 79 -10.20 2.52 0.52
C LEU A 79 -8.85 3.22 0.36
N GLU A 80 -8.04 3.29 1.41
CA GLU A 80 -6.69 3.85 1.34
C GLU A 80 -5.80 3.04 0.39
N ILE A 81 -5.88 1.71 0.44
CA ILE A 81 -5.17 0.83 -0.49
C ILE A 81 -5.69 0.99 -1.92
N LEU A 82 -7.00 1.16 -2.13
CA LEU A 82 -7.55 1.42 -3.47
C LEU A 82 -7.06 2.76 -4.04
N LYS A 83 -7.05 3.81 -3.23
CA LYS A 83 -6.49 5.13 -3.60
C LYS A 83 -5.01 5.00 -3.94
N LYS A 84 -4.24 4.33 -3.07
CA LYS A 84 -2.83 4.04 -3.29
C LYS A 84 -2.66 3.23 -4.56
N ASN A 85 -3.37 2.14 -4.81
CA ASN A 85 -3.24 1.34 -6.03
C ASN A 85 -3.69 2.06 -7.32
N GLY A 86 -4.60 3.02 -7.22
CA GLY A 86 -4.94 3.93 -8.32
C GLY A 86 -3.80 4.88 -8.68
N LEU A 87 -3.00 5.29 -7.69
CA LEU A 87 -1.78 6.10 -7.84
C LEU A 87 -0.52 5.25 -8.13
N LEU A 88 -0.42 4.05 -7.55
CA LEU A 88 0.71 3.10 -7.58
C LEU A 88 0.72 2.23 -8.85
N ARG A 89 0.08 2.66 -9.95
CA ARG A 89 0.45 2.13 -11.27
C ARG A 89 1.86 2.59 -11.65
N GLU A 90 2.37 3.63 -11.01
CA GLU A 90 3.69 4.21 -11.29
C GLU A 90 4.79 3.83 -10.28
N GLU A 91 4.45 3.33 -9.09
CA GLU A 91 5.42 3.21 -7.99
C GLU A 91 5.44 1.80 -7.36
N ARG A 92 5.59 0.77 -8.21
CA ARG A 92 6.06 -0.56 -7.76
C ARG A 92 7.46 -0.87 -8.30
N GLN A 93 8.29 0.16 -8.48
CA GLN A 93 9.73 0.02 -8.71
C GLN A 93 10.60 0.72 -7.65
N LEU A 94 10.04 1.33 -6.61
CA LEU A 94 10.81 2.01 -5.55
C LEU A 94 10.59 1.32 -4.20
N SER A 95 11.09 0.10 -4.09
CA SER A 95 11.30 -0.56 -2.79
C SER A 95 12.60 -1.37 -2.80
N GLU A 96 13.63 -0.76 -3.34
CA GLU A 96 15.03 -1.06 -3.03
C GLU A 96 15.73 0.27 -3.29
N GLU A 97 15.90 1.08 -2.23
CA GLU A 97 16.93 2.13 -2.05
C GLU A 97 16.63 2.76 -0.68
N LEU A 98 17.20 2.15 0.35
CA LEU A 98 17.29 2.72 1.70
C LEU A 98 18.06 4.05 1.61
N PRO A 99 17.53 5.19 2.08
CA PRO A 99 18.39 6.34 2.34
C PRO A 99 19.07 6.12 3.69
N LEU A 100 20.28 5.59 3.61
CA LEU A 100 21.25 5.51 4.68
C LEU A 100 21.71 6.94 5.01
N LEU A 101 20.88 7.67 5.76
CA LEU A 101 21.26 8.97 6.30
C LEU A 101 22.06 8.75 7.57
N LYS A 102 23.38 8.97 7.48
CA LYS A 102 24.17 9.85 8.38
C LYS A 102 25.66 9.59 8.19
N ALA A 103 26.31 10.47 7.43
CA ALA A 103 27.68 10.90 7.71
C ALA A 103 27.83 12.32 7.16
N SER A 104 27.65 13.29 8.04
CA SER A 104 28.04 14.68 7.84
C SER A 104 29.55 14.83 8.08
N GLU A 105 30.12 15.87 7.48
CA GLU A 105 31.40 16.53 7.80
C GLU A 105 32.66 16.08 7.06
N ILE A 106 32.91 16.74 5.92
CA ILE A 106 34.23 17.17 5.41
C ILE A 106 33.94 18.41 4.53
N ASN A 107 34.61 19.56 4.51
CA ASN A 107 35.61 20.27 5.31
C ASN A 107 35.61 21.70 4.71
N LYS A 108 35.79 22.74 5.52
CA LYS A 108 35.87 24.13 5.05
C LYS A 108 37.27 24.39 4.48
N GLN A 109 37.34 24.82 3.23
CA GLN A 109 38.46 25.59 2.66
C GLN A 109 37.87 26.40 1.48
N SER A 110 37.76 27.73 1.59
CA SER A 110 38.82 28.69 1.26
C SER A 110 39.29 28.46 -0.20
N VAL A 111 39.08 29.36 -1.15
CA VAL A 111 39.77 30.65 -1.26
C VAL A 111 38.98 31.59 -2.17
N LEU A 112 38.89 32.84 -1.71
CA LEU A 112 38.49 34.04 -2.42
C LEU A 112 39.65 34.41 -3.35
N GLY A 113 39.45 34.40 -4.67
CA GLY A 113 40.51 34.69 -5.63
C GLY A 113 40.01 34.91 -7.05
N GLU A 114 40.08 36.18 -7.45
CA GLU A 114 40.38 36.67 -8.81
C GLU A 114 39.32 36.50 -9.91
N LEU A 115 38.69 37.61 -10.34
CA LEU A 115 39.18 38.60 -11.31
C LEU A 115 38.73 38.21 -12.73
N PHE A 116 37.70 38.90 -13.25
CA PHE A 116 37.67 39.43 -14.63
C PHE A 116 36.39 40.25 -14.85
N GLU A 117 36.43 41.55 -14.51
CA GLU A 117 35.57 42.52 -15.21
C GLU A 117 36.38 43.11 -16.36
N LYS A 118 36.04 42.66 -17.58
CA LYS A 118 36.48 43.26 -18.84
C LYS A 118 35.28 43.96 -19.48
N THR A 119 35.32 45.30 -19.46
CA THR A 119 34.95 46.21 -20.57
C THR A 119 33.69 45.92 -21.40
N LYS A 120 32.65 46.75 -21.18
CA LYS A 120 31.86 47.50 -22.19
C LYS A 120 30.77 48.23 -21.39
N LYS A 121 30.65 49.55 -21.41
CA LYS A 121 30.46 50.40 -22.60
C LYS A 121 30.50 51.86 -22.17
#